data_AF-A0A8T3VCF1-F1
#
_entry.id   AF-A0A8T3VCF1-F1
#
_cell.length_a   1.000
_cell.length_b   1.000
_cell.length_c   1.000
_cell.angle_alpha   90.00
_cell.angle_beta   90.00
_cell.angle_gamma   90.00
#
_symmetry.space_group_name_H-M   'P 1'
#
loop_
_entity.id
_entity.type
_entity.pdbx_description
1 polymer ?
#
loop_
_entity_poly.entity_id
_entity_poly.type
_entity_poly.pdbx_seq_one_letter_code
_entity_poly.pdbx_strand_id
1 'polypeptide(L)'
;MKLPSRSKAYMIPEYSLTGDLLSFLTCNLQYRYQNKGTLPPSKPVQRWFGEFIHGVMEEAYLQWDSENKQFPWDWKTDIRPIEDMIDIRLQVDGLYPYDEDLFYSLLNSELSFEDLNEHDHKKLASARAERAINVWGPHLFPLIDSTELLIKGIRNMPNYNEKVSRSNYYGINGVVDVLSSMKINKNINQSNLDNYNNKIIEFLKKDPEFRKKISNYSQGDEYEIIIDYKGMKRPPEINNNKFNNPWENHKQQILTYSWLRSQQEDSKPIFAGIIFYLNELVPSKEDLLLIQDEIAHDLTDDAIDYGKYARDVELIMNWNEDDKAPNLSEEFKIARSIRIINIDDEEIEDSLDKFDSVVFNIESSLIKEMKGCKIQEAWKADSDERTCTACDFRSFCKNNSVKTKDIKIP
;
A
#
# COMPACT_ATOMS: atom_id res chain seq x y z
N MET A 1 -36.42 -9.49 44.04
CA MET A 1 -36.29 -10.09 42.69
C MET A 1 -35.11 -9.42 41.99
N LYS A 2 -33.96 -10.09 41.85
CA LYS A 2 -32.88 -9.58 40.99
C LYS A 2 -33.31 -9.87 39.55
N LEU A 3 -33.60 -8.82 38.78
CA LEU A 3 -33.86 -8.97 37.35
C LEU A 3 -32.63 -9.63 36.70
N PRO A 4 -32.81 -10.61 35.82
CA PRO A 4 -31.68 -11.22 35.12
C PRO A 4 -31.03 -10.12 34.26
N SER A 5 -29.81 -9.72 34.60
CA SER A 5 -29.04 -8.82 33.75
C SER A 5 -28.76 -9.57 32.45
N ARG A 6 -29.25 -9.05 31.32
CA ARG A 6 -28.93 -9.55 29.99
C ARG A 6 -27.41 -9.75 29.91
N SER A 7 -26.95 -10.96 29.58
CA SER A 7 -25.52 -11.18 29.34
C SER A 7 -25.06 -10.19 28.27
N LYS A 8 -23.87 -9.59 28.44
CA LYS A 8 -23.30 -8.74 27.39
C LYS A 8 -23.25 -9.55 26.10
N ALA A 9 -23.66 -8.93 25.00
CA ALA A 9 -23.54 -9.55 23.69
C ALA A 9 -22.08 -9.96 23.48
N TYR A 10 -21.87 -11.24 23.15
CA TYR A 10 -20.56 -11.73 22.78
C TYR A 10 -20.18 -11.06 21.46
N MET A 11 -19.10 -10.26 21.48
CA MET A 11 -18.61 -9.53 20.31
C MET A 11 -17.21 -10.00 19.99
N ILE A 12 -17.01 -10.46 18.76
CA ILE A 12 -15.70 -10.77 18.23
C ILE A 12 -15.04 -9.44 17.85
N PRO A 13 -13.87 -9.09 18.40
CA PRO A 13 -13.14 -7.91 17.96
C PRO A 13 -12.65 -8.11 16.53
N GLU A 14 -12.83 -7.10 15.68
CA GLU A 14 -12.33 -7.09 14.31
C GLU A 14 -11.12 -6.16 14.21
N TYR A 15 -10.11 -6.59 13.47
CA TYR A 15 -8.88 -5.83 13.23
C TYR A 15 -8.59 -5.75 11.73
N SER A 16 -8.28 -4.54 11.27
CA SER A 16 -7.81 -4.27 9.92
C SER A 16 -6.31 -4.39 9.83
N LEU A 17 -5.82 -5.05 8.79
CA LEU A 17 -4.40 -5.13 8.52
C LEU A 17 -3.78 -3.75 8.25
N THR A 18 -4.36 -2.97 7.33
CA THR A 18 -3.83 -1.65 7.00
C THR A 18 -4.21 -0.62 8.06
N GLY A 19 -5.42 -0.70 8.61
CA GLY A 19 -5.95 0.25 9.58
C GLY A 19 -5.42 0.07 11.00
N ASP A 20 -5.37 -1.16 11.51
CA ASP A 20 -5.00 -1.42 12.91
C ASP A 20 -3.55 -1.85 13.07
N LEU A 21 -3.08 -2.85 12.32
CA LEU A 21 -1.73 -3.41 12.50
C LEU A 21 -0.66 -2.35 12.22
N LEU A 22 -0.67 -1.75 11.02
CA LEU A 22 0.36 -0.77 10.63
C LEU A 22 0.33 0.48 11.52
N SER A 23 -0.87 0.96 11.86
CA SER A 23 -1.04 2.11 12.76
C SER A 23 -0.51 1.82 14.17
N PHE A 24 -0.77 0.62 14.70
CA PHE A 24 -0.25 0.20 16.00
C PHE A 24 1.27 0.08 15.98
N LEU A 25 1.85 -0.58 14.97
CA LEU A 25 3.30 -0.73 14.80
C LEU A 25 4.01 0.62 14.63
N THR A 26 3.34 1.61 14.04
CA THR A 26 3.86 2.97 13.91
C THR A 26 3.98 3.67 15.27
N CYS A 27 2.91 3.62 16.08
CA CYS A 27 2.91 4.08 17.48
C CYS A 27 1.65 3.63 18.22
N ASN A 28 1.78 2.75 19.22
CA ASN A 28 0.63 2.19 19.95
C ASN A 28 -0.23 3.27 20.63
N LEU A 29 0.42 4.31 21.18
CA LEU A 29 -0.29 5.40 21.84
C LEU A 29 -1.08 6.27 20.85
N GLN A 30 -0.49 6.56 19.68
CA GLN A 30 -1.16 7.30 18.61
C GLN A 30 -2.36 6.50 18.09
N TYR A 31 -2.16 5.21 17.82
CA TYR A 31 -3.21 4.26 17.44
C TYR A 31 -4.40 4.32 18.42
N ARG A 32 -4.14 4.25 19.73
CA ARG A 32 -5.19 4.34 20.75
C ARG A 32 -5.95 5.66 20.71
N TYR A 33 -5.28 6.79 20.47
CA TYR A 33 -5.96 8.08 20.39
C TYR A 33 -6.78 8.24 19.10
N GLN A 34 -6.33 7.68 17.98
CA GLN A 34 -7.04 7.77 16.70
C GLN A 34 -8.24 6.82 16.64
N ASN A 35 -8.04 5.52 16.89
CA ASN A 35 -9.09 4.50 16.68
C ASN A 35 -10.21 4.54 17.73
N LYS A 36 -9.95 5.10 18.92
CA LYS A 36 -10.97 5.26 19.98
C LYS A 36 -11.33 6.70 20.29
N GLY A 37 -10.50 7.66 19.89
CA GLY A 37 -10.80 9.09 20.04
C GLY A 37 -11.56 9.67 18.86
N THR A 38 -11.77 8.91 17.76
CA THR A 38 -12.41 9.37 16.51
C THR A 38 -11.76 10.64 15.94
N LEU A 39 -10.46 10.81 16.18
CA LEU A 39 -9.69 11.96 15.68
C LEU A 39 -9.03 11.55 14.38
N PRO A 40 -9.26 12.26 13.26
CA PRO A 40 -8.60 11.96 12.01
C PRO A 40 -7.08 12.16 12.14
N PRO A 41 -6.26 11.33 11.47
CA PRO A 41 -4.81 11.48 11.49
C PRO A 41 -4.36 12.77 10.77
N SER A 42 -3.34 13.43 11.30
CA SER A 42 -2.79 14.69 10.78
C SER A 42 -1.76 14.62 9.66
N LYS A 43 -1.54 13.44 9.07
CA LYS A 43 -0.78 13.33 7.82
C LYS A 43 -1.73 13.12 6.65
N PRO A 44 -2.47 14.15 6.21
CA PRO A 44 -3.41 14.04 5.11
C PRO A 44 -2.69 13.76 3.78
N VAL A 45 -1.41 14.13 3.59
CA VAL A 45 -0.77 14.10 2.26
C VAL A 45 -0.53 12.68 1.73
N GLN A 46 0.15 11.83 2.50
CA GLN A 46 0.42 10.45 2.07
C GLN A 46 -0.86 9.63 1.98
N ARG A 47 -1.81 9.90 2.87
CA ARG A 47 -3.13 9.27 2.83
C ARG A 47 -3.91 9.73 1.59
N TRP A 48 -4.02 11.03 1.37
CA TRP A 48 -4.68 11.62 0.22
C TRP A 48 -4.08 11.11 -1.08
N PHE A 49 -2.75 11.11 -1.23
CA PHE A 49 -2.13 10.66 -2.48
C PHE A 49 -2.33 9.16 -2.71
N GLY A 50 -2.29 8.33 -1.66
CA GLY A 50 -2.67 6.92 -1.75
C GLY A 50 -4.09 6.77 -2.27
N GLU A 51 -5.08 7.26 -1.51
CA GLU A 51 -6.50 7.16 -1.84
C GLU A 51 -6.84 7.76 -3.22
N PHE A 52 -6.17 8.86 -3.60
CA PHE A 52 -6.27 9.46 -4.93
C PHE A 52 -5.83 8.49 -6.02
N ILE A 53 -4.67 7.85 -5.87
CA ILE A 53 -4.14 6.92 -6.86
C ILE A 53 -5.01 5.65 -6.95
N HIS A 54 -5.45 5.08 -5.83
CA HIS A 54 -6.38 3.93 -5.85
C HIS A 54 -7.67 4.29 -6.58
N GLY A 55 -8.31 5.41 -6.20
CA GLY A 55 -9.56 5.86 -6.83
C GLY A 55 -9.41 6.17 -8.32
N VAL A 56 -8.30 6.80 -8.73
CA VAL A 56 -8.07 7.10 -10.16
C VAL A 56 -7.83 5.81 -10.95
N MET A 57 -7.06 4.85 -10.42
CA MET A 57 -6.81 3.58 -11.10
C MET A 57 -8.08 2.72 -11.20
N GLU A 58 -8.91 2.70 -10.15
CA GLU A 58 -10.20 1.99 -10.14
C GLU A 58 -11.16 2.57 -11.18
N GLU A 59 -11.38 3.88 -11.15
CA GLU A 59 -12.31 4.54 -12.08
C GLU A 59 -11.81 4.49 -13.53
N ALA A 60 -10.49 4.57 -13.74
CA ALA A 60 -9.90 4.34 -15.06
C ALA A 60 -10.13 2.91 -15.56
N TYR A 61 -10.05 1.90 -14.69
CA TYR A 61 -10.41 0.54 -15.06
C TYR A 61 -11.90 0.42 -15.41
N LEU A 62 -12.80 0.97 -14.60
CA LEU A 62 -14.25 0.93 -14.85
C LEU A 62 -14.62 1.61 -16.18
N GLN A 63 -14.00 2.75 -16.49
CA GLN A 63 -14.18 3.41 -17.78
C GLN A 63 -13.59 2.58 -18.93
N TRP A 64 -12.43 1.95 -18.74
CA TRP A 64 -11.85 1.07 -19.76
C TRP A 64 -12.72 -0.17 -20.03
N ASP A 65 -13.24 -0.82 -18.98
CA ASP A 65 -14.06 -2.03 -19.11
C ASP A 65 -15.37 -1.74 -19.86
N SER A 66 -15.98 -0.58 -19.58
CA SER A 66 -17.22 -0.16 -20.24
C SER A 66 -17.02 0.33 -21.68
N GLU A 67 -15.98 1.10 -21.97
CA GLU A 67 -15.78 1.76 -23.26
C GLU A 67 -14.76 1.05 -24.17
N ASN A 68 -13.97 0.12 -23.64
CA ASN A 68 -12.81 -0.51 -24.30
C ASN A 68 -11.86 0.52 -24.96
N LYS A 69 -11.64 1.63 -24.25
CA LYS A 69 -10.88 2.77 -24.74
C LYS A 69 -9.42 2.39 -25.02
N GLN A 70 -8.90 2.80 -26.17
CA GLN A 70 -7.52 2.51 -26.57
C GLN A 70 -6.53 3.41 -25.85
N PHE A 71 -5.38 2.83 -25.50
CA PHE A 71 -4.24 3.55 -24.95
C PHE A 71 -3.34 4.13 -26.06
N PRO A 72 -2.59 5.22 -25.81
CA PRO A 72 -2.57 6.00 -24.57
C PRO A 72 -3.78 6.93 -24.45
N TRP A 73 -4.21 7.17 -23.22
CA TRP A 73 -5.23 8.14 -22.85
C TRP A 73 -4.61 9.53 -22.75
N ASP A 74 -5.33 10.53 -23.25
CA ASP A 74 -4.94 11.93 -23.17
C ASP A 74 -5.27 12.49 -21.79
N TRP A 75 -4.32 13.18 -21.15
CA TRP A 75 -4.53 13.67 -19.79
C TRP A 75 -5.72 14.61 -19.70
N LYS A 76 -5.83 15.61 -20.59
CA LYS A 76 -6.85 16.65 -20.45
C LYS A 76 -8.24 16.06 -20.69
N THR A 77 -8.41 15.27 -21.73
CA THR A 77 -9.74 14.80 -22.16
C THR A 77 -10.20 13.53 -21.46
N ASP A 78 -9.28 12.66 -21.07
CA ASP A 78 -9.62 11.31 -20.59
C ASP A 78 -9.36 11.14 -19.10
N ILE A 79 -8.21 11.59 -18.61
CA ILE A 79 -7.74 11.31 -17.24
C ILE A 79 -8.19 12.40 -16.26
N ARG A 80 -8.11 13.66 -16.66
CA ARG A 80 -8.46 14.80 -15.80
C ARG A 80 -9.90 14.75 -15.28
N PRO A 81 -10.92 14.39 -16.07
CA PRO A 81 -12.28 14.23 -15.54
C PRO A 81 -12.37 13.21 -14.41
N ILE A 82 -11.56 12.13 -14.47
CA ILE A 82 -11.46 11.13 -13.41
C ILE A 82 -10.78 11.73 -12.18
N GLU A 83 -9.63 12.41 -12.37
CA GLU A 83 -8.91 13.09 -11.28
C GLU A 83 -9.83 14.07 -10.52
N ASP A 84 -10.60 14.87 -11.24
CA ASP A 84 -11.54 15.85 -10.66
C ASP A 84 -12.65 15.18 -9.85
N MET A 85 -13.21 14.09 -10.37
CA MET A 85 -14.23 13.33 -9.64
C MET A 85 -13.67 12.74 -8.35
N ILE A 86 -12.46 12.17 -8.38
CA ILE A 86 -11.81 11.59 -7.20
C ILE A 86 -11.42 12.69 -6.20
N ASP A 87 -10.89 13.82 -6.65
CA ASP A 87 -10.59 14.96 -5.79
C ASP A 87 -11.84 15.46 -5.04
N ILE A 88 -12.97 15.61 -5.73
CA ILE A 88 -14.25 15.97 -5.09
C ILE A 88 -14.63 14.97 -4.00
N ARG A 89 -14.53 13.65 -4.27
CA ARG A 89 -14.84 12.60 -3.30
C ARG A 89 -13.95 12.70 -2.06
N LEU A 90 -12.63 12.84 -2.26
CA LEU A 90 -11.67 12.97 -1.16
C LEU A 90 -11.93 14.21 -0.29
N GLN A 91 -12.27 15.34 -0.91
CA GLN A 91 -12.58 16.56 -0.18
C GLN A 91 -13.86 16.44 0.65
N VAL A 92 -14.88 15.74 0.16
CA VAL A 92 -16.09 15.42 0.94
C VAL A 92 -15.74 14.61 2.18
N ASP A 93 -14.76 13.71 2.09
CA ASP A 93 -14.22 12.93 3.21
C ASP A 93 -13.24 13.73 4.10
N GLY A 94 -13.04 15.01 3.82
CA GLY A 94 -12.14 15.89 4.55
C GLY A 94 -10.66 15.66 4.26
N LEU A 95 -10.32 14.95 3.19
CA LEU A 95 -8.96 14.77 2.70
C LEU A 95 -8.70 15.77 1.58
N TYR A 96 -7.80 16.72 1.85
CA TYR A 96 -7.45 17.78 0.90
C TYR A 96 -6.02 17.59 0.39
N PRO A 97 -5.75 17.94 -0.89
CA PRO A 97 -4.39 18.09 -1.36
C PRO A 97 -3.72 19.19 -0.54
N TYR A 98 -2.66 18.84 0.18
CA TYR A 98 -2.01 19.76 1.13
C TYR A 98 -1.15 20.83 0.45
N ASP A 99 -0.67 20.55 -0.76
CA ASP A 99 0.25 21.39 -1.50
C ASP A 99 -0.30 21.65 -2.91
N GLU A 100 -0.33 22.93 -3.30
CA GLU A 100 -0.67 23.33 -4.65
C GLU A 100 0.34 22.76 -5.66
N ASP A 101 1.60 22.52 -5.28
CA ASP A 101 2.58 21.91 -6.19
C ASP A 101 2.35 20.40 -6.40
N LEU A 102 1.57 19.75 -5.54
CA LEU A 102 1.26 18.31 -5.62
C LEU A 102 0.13 18.02 -6.60
N PHE A 103 -0.95 18.81 -6.55
CA PHE A 103 -2.16 18.59 -7.35
C PHE A 103 -2.93 19.90 -7.58
N TYR A 104 -3.66 20.00 -8.68
CA TYR A 104 -4.53 21.14 -8.98
C TYR A 104 -5.99 20.78 -8.75
N SER A 105 -6.68 21.46 -7.84
CA SER A 105 -8.11 21.27 -7.57
C SER A 105 -8.95 22.38 -8.19
N LEU A 106 -9.99 22.02 -8.97
CA LEU A 106 -10.92 22.97 -9.57
C LEU A 106 -11.87 23.62 -8.56
N LEU A 107 -12.15 22.96 -7.43
CA LEU A 107 -13.06 23.47 -6.40
C LEU A 107 -12.55 24.76 -5.73
N ASN A 108 -11.23 24.96 -5.72
CA ASN A 108 -10.58 26.09 -5.07
C ASN A 108 -10.15 27.19 -6.07
N SER A 109 -10.49 27.07 -7.35
CA SER A 109 -10.10 28.04 -8.37
C SER A 109 -11.30 28.64 -9.10
N GLU A 110 -11.16 29.88 -9.55
CA GLU A 110 -12.12 30.54 -10.44
C GLU A 110 -11.96 30.08 -11.92
N LEU A 111 -11.10 29.08 -12.18
CA LEU A 111 -10.74 28.64 -13.52
C LEU A 111 -11.65 27.50 -13.99
N SER A 112 -12.00 27.53 -15.27
CA SER A 112 -12.74 26.48 -15.94
C SER A 112 -11.78 25.41 -16.51
N PHE A 113 -12.30 24.25 -16.87
CA PHE A 113 -11.54 23.18 -17.52
C PHE A 113 -10.82 23.64 -18.81
N GLU A 114 -11.35 24.67 -19.46
CA GLU A 114 -10.78 25.28 -20.66
C GLU A 114 -9.48 26.04 -20.37
N ASP A 115 -9.32 26.55 -19.14
CA ASP A 115 -8.17 27.36 -18.69
C ASP A 115 -6.97 26.53 -18.19
N LEU A 116 -7.12 25.19 -18.09
CA LEU A 116 -6.06 24.28 -17.66
C LEU A 116 -4.90 24.22 -18.67
N ASN A 117 -3.67 24.40 -18.18
CA ASN A 117 -2.45 24.47 -18.98
C ASN A 117 -1.51 23.27 -18.75
N GLU A 118 -0.49 23.12 -19.62
CA GLU A 118 0.58 22.10 -19.50
C GLU A 118 1.35 22.16 -18.16
N HIS A 119 1.29 23.30 -17.46
CA HIS A 119 1.87 23.46 -16.13
C HIS A 119 1.08 22.69 -15.05
N ASP A 120 -0.25 22.63 -15.16
CA ASP A 120 -1.11 21.91 -14.21
C ASP A 120 -0.99 20.38 -14.41
N HIS A 121 -0.83 19.96 -15.66
CA HIS A 121 -0.51 18.57 -16.04
C HIS A 121 0.80 18.08 -15.41
N LYS A 122 1.80 18.95 -15.25
CA LYS A 122 3.12 18.61 -14.71
C LYS A 122 3.17 18.48 -13.20
N LYS A 123 2.07 18.70 -12.48
CA LYS A 123 2.03 18.45 -11.04
C LYS A 123 2.19 16.96 -10.75
N LEU A 124 2.86 16.68 -9.63
CA LEU A 124 3.42 15.36 -9.38
C LEU A 124 2.35 14.25 -9.31
N ALA A 125 1.18 14.55 -8.74
CA ALA A 125 0.10 13.57 -8.61
C ALA A 125 -0.52 13.20 -9.97
N SER A 126 -0.88 14.20 -10.78
CA SER A 126 -1.46 13.99 -12.12
C SER A 126 -0.46 13.33 -13.07
N ALA A 127 0.82 13.74 -13.05
CA ALA A 127 1.87 13.11 -13.85
C ALA A 127 2.06 11.63 -13.49
N ARG A 128 2.00 11.27 -12.20
CA ARG A 128 2.08 9.87 -11.74
C ARG A 128 0.85 9.06 -12.13
N ALA A 129 -0.35 9.62 -11.95
CA ALA A 129 -1.60 8.97 -12.31
C ALA A 129 -1.68 8.69 -13.82
N GLU A 130 -1.39 9.68 -14.66
CA GLU A 130 -1.32 9.51 -16.11
C GLU A 130 -0.31 8.44 -16.50
N ARG A 131 0.91 8.52 -15.93
CA ARG A 131 1.95 7.54 -16.27
C ARG A 131 1.56 6.14 -15.81
N ALA A 132 0.90 5.98 -14.66
CA ALA A 132 0.38 4.70 -14.18
C ALA A 132 -0.66 4.11 -15.14
N ILE A 133 -1.67 4.90 -15.54
CA ILE A 133 -2.71 4.48 -16.50
C ILE A 133 -2.08 4.08 -17.84
N ASN A 134 -1.22 4.94 -18.40
CA ASN A 134 -0.68 4.72 -19.74
C ASN A 134 0.42 3.66 -19.81
N VAL A 135 1.12 3.37 -18.71
CA VAL A 135 2.15 2.31 -18.66
C VAL A 135 1.55 0.97 -18.25
N TRP A 136 0.82 0.93 -17.13
CA TRP A 136 0.33 -0.30 -16.55
C TRP A 136 -1.08 -0.64 -16.97
N GLY A 137 -1.95 0.33 -17.24
CA GLY A 137 -3.33 0.10 -17.70
C GLY A 137 -3.46 -0.90 -18.86
N PRO A 138 -2.70 -0.76 -19.98
CA PRO A 138 -2.75 -1.70 -21.10
C PRO A 138 -2.42 -3.16 -20.74
N HIS A 139 -1.67 -3.36 -19.66
CA HIS A 139 -1.21 -4.67 -19.21
C HIS A 139 -2.03 -5.19 -18.02
N LEU A 140 -2.55 -4.29 -17.20
CA LEU A 140 -3.22 -4.61 -15.96
C LEU A 140 -4.71 -4.76 -16.15
N PHE A 141 -5.37 -3.79 -16.79
CA PHE A 141 -6.83 -3.78 -16.92
C PHE A 141 -7.39 -5.04 -17.58
N PRO A 142 -6.76 -5.62 -18.64
CA PRO A 142 -7.21 -6.89 -19.21
C PRO A 142 -7.06 -8.11 -18.30
N LEU A 143 -6.31 -8.00 -17.20
CA LEU A 143 -6.08 -9.08 -16.24
C LEU A 143 -6.98 -8.94 -14.99
N ILE A 144 -7.67 -7.82 -14.80
CA ILE A 144 -8.51 -7.60 -13.62
C ILE A 144 -9.75 -8.50 -13.71
N ASP A 145 -9.98 -9.28 -12.66
CA ASP A 145 -11.20 -10.07 -12.47
C ASP A 145 -12.13 -9.40 -11.46
N SER A 146 -11.57 -8.73 -10.45
CA SER A 146 -12.33 -7.95 -9.46
C SER A 146 -11.48 -6.82 -8.87
N THR A 147 -12.12 -5.71 -8.52
CA THR A 147 -11.52 -4.57 -7.81
C THR A 147 -12.17 -4.39 -6.43
N GLU A 148 -11.43 -3.79 -5.48
CA GLU A 148 -11.92 -3.44 -4.12
C GLU A 148 -12.59 -4.62 -3.38
N LEU A 149 -11.97 -5.79 -3.43
CA LEU A 149 -12.53 -7.01 -2.86
C LEU A 149 -12.38 -7.02 -1.33
N LEU A 150 -13.51 -6.92 -0.62
CA LEU A 150 -13.58 -7.08 0.82
C LEU A 150 -13.38 -8.54 1.22
N ILE A 151 -12.32 -8.82 1.98
CA ILE A 151 -11.97 -10.15 2.46
C ILE A 151 -11.98 -10.19 3.98
N LYS A 152 -12.52 -11.29 4.54
CA LYS A 152 -12.66 -11.47 5.98
C LYS A 152 -12.31 -12.89 6.41
N GLY A 153 -11.69 -13.00 7.57
CA GLY A 153 -11.33 -14.26 8.20
C GLY A 153 -11.43 -14.18 9.70
N ILE A 154 -11.38 -15.34 10.37
CA ILE A 154 -11.44 -15.44 11.83
C ILE A 154 -10.24 -16.27 12.29
N ARG A 155 -9.57 -15.82 13.35
CA ARG A 155 -8.48 -16.55 14.01
C ARG A 155 -8.73 -16.69 15.51
N ASN A 156 -8.02 -17.63 16.12
CA ASN A 156 -8.04 -17.83 17.57
C ASN A 156 -7.41 -16.64 18.29
N MET A 157 -7.97 -16.24 19.42
CA MET A 157 -7.41 -15.17 20.24
C MET A 157 -6.03 -15.60 20.79
N PRO A 158 -4.96 -14.84 20.51
CA PRO A 158 -3.63 -15.17 21.00
C PRO A 158 -3.59 -15.11 22.54
N ASN A 159 -3.00 -16.12 23.17
CA ASN A 159 -2.91 -16.27 24.63
C ASN A 159 -4.28 -16.17 25.35
N TYR A 160 -5.32 -16.77 24.76
CA TYR A 160 -6.68 -16.75 25.30
C TYR A 160 -6.75 -17.17 26.78
N ASN A 161 -7.45 -16.37 27.58
CA ASN A 161 -7.80 -16.68 28.95
C ASN A 161 -9.27 -16.32 29.20
N GLU A 162 -10.10 -17.32 29.48
CA GLU A 162 -11.54 -17.17 29.68
C GLU A 162 -11.94 -16.08 30.70
N LYS A 163 -11.10 -15.83 31.71
CA LYS A 163 -11.39 -14.84 32.76
C LYS A 163 -10.95 -13.42 32.42
N VAL A 164 -10.14 -13.24 31.37
CA VAL A 164 -9.44 -11.99 31.08
C VAL A 164 -9.68 -11.51 29.64
N SER A 165 -9.62 -12.43 28.68
CA SER A 165 -9.85 -12.17 27.27
C SER A 165 -11.31 -11.81 27.02
N ARG A 166 -11.55 -10.89 26.07
CA ARG A 166 -12.89 -10.44 25.71
C ARG A 166 -13.64 -11.43 24.82
N SER A 167 -12.88 -12.25 24.08
CA SER A 167 -13.35 -13.23 23.10
C SER A 167 -12.30 -14.34 22.94
N ASN A 168 -12.72 -15.54 22.53
CA ASN A 168 -11.83 -16.64 22.12
C ASN A 168 -11.38 -16.55 20.65
N TYR A 169 -11.98 -15.64 19.88
CA TYR A 169 -11.61 -15.36 18.49
C TYR A 169 -11.42 -13.86 18.27
N TYR A 170 -10.70 -13.52 17.20
CA TYR A 170 -10.74 -12.19 16.61
C TYR A 170 -10.95 -12.31 15.09
N GLY A 171 -11.59 -11.31 14.51
CA GLY A 171 -11.79 -11.19 13.06
C GLY A 171 -10.66 -10.39 12.46
N ILE A 172 -10.25 -10.78 11.26
CA ILE A 172 -9.34 -10.02 10.40
C ILE A 172 -10.14 -9.56 9.19
N ASN A 173 -10.00 -8.28 8.82
CA ASN A 173 -10.55 -7.74 7.60
C ASN A 173 -9.47 -7.04 6.76
N GLY A 174 -9.65 -7.07 5.44
CA GLY A 174 -8.78 -6.45 4.47
C GLY A 174 -9.55 -6.09 3.21
N VAL A 175 -8.96 -5.20 2.42
CA VAL A 175 -9.47 -4.81 1.11
C VAL A 175 -8.33 -5.05 0.11
N VAL A 176 -8.60 -5.85 -0.90
CA VAL A 176 -7.67 -6.12 -2.00
C VAL A 176 -8.01 -5.17 -3.14
N ASP A 177 -7.07 -4.33 -3.53
CA ASP A 177 -7.29 -3.35 -4.61
C ASP A 177 -7.67 -4.06 -5.91
N VAL A 178 -6.89 -5.07 -6.30
CA VAL A 178 -7.10 -5.84 -7.53
C VAL A 178 -6.84 -7.32 -7.32
N LEU A 179 -7.80 -8.12 -7.78
CA LEU A 179 -7.67 -9.56 -7.93
C LEU A 179 -7.67 -9.90 -9.42
N SER A 180 -6.65 -10.61 -9.87
CA SER A 180 -6.53 -11.11 -11.24
C SER A 180 -6.70 -12.61 -11.26
N SER A 181 -7.56 -13.14 -12.14
CA SER A 181 -7.73 -14.57 -12.35
C SER A 181 -7.12 -15.02 -13.68
N MET A 182 -6.27 -16.05 -13.64
CA MET A 182 -5.51 -16.52 -14.79
C MET A 182 -5.61 -18.05 -14.96
N LYS A 183 -5.61 -18.50 -16.21
CA LYS A 183 -5.52 -19.93 -16.55
C LYS A 183 -4.06 -20.35 -16.76
N ILE A 184 -3.68 -21.50 -16.20
CA ILE A 184 -2.37 -22.10 -16.42
C ILE A 184 -2.28 -22.61 -17.85
N ASN A 185 -1.33 -22.06 -18.59
CA ASN A 185 -0.92 -22.58 -19.89
C ASN A 185 0.55 -23.00 -19.88
N LYS A 186 0.80 -24.31 -19.72
CA LYS A 186 2.11 -24.97 -19.82
C LYS A 186 2.67 -24.96 -21.24
N ASN A 187 1.83 -24.85 -22.26
CA ASN A 187 2.31 -24.68 -23.62
C ASN A 187 2.77 -23.23 -23.82
N ILE A 188 4.01 -22.97 -23.41
CA ILE A 188 4.71 -21.68 -23.49
C ILE A 188 4.67 -21.08 -24.91
N ASN A 189 4.42 -21.88 -25.95
CA ASN A 189 4.41 -21.43 -27.35
C ASN A 189 3.03 -21.12 -27.94
N GLN A 190 1.93 -21.39 -27.24
CA GLN A 190 0.57 -21.12 -27.76
C GLN A 190 -0.42 -20.76 -26.64
N SER A 191 -0.50 -19.48 -26.27
CA SER A 191 -1.78 -18.86 -25.87
C SER A 191 -1.84 -17.50 -26.51
N ASN A 192 -2.78 -17.34 -27.44
CA ASN A 192 -3.36 -16.12 -28.04
C ASN A 192 -2.40 -14.96 -28.32
N LEU A 193 -2.51 -14.35 -29.50
CA LEU A 193 -1.71 -13.19 -29.92
C LEU A 193 -1.68 -12.03 -28.88
N ASP A 194 -2.57 -12.03 -27.89
CA ASP A 194 -2.68 -11.03 -26.82
C ASP A 194 -1.70 -11.26 -25.64
N ASN A 195 -1.25 -12.48 -25.38
CA ASN A 195 -0.50 -12.83 -24.15
C ASN A 195 1.04 -12.64 -24.25
N TYR A 196 1.57 -12.42 -25.46
CA TYR A 196 3.00 -12.18 -25.67
C TYR A 196 3.42 -10.73 -25.42
N ASN A 197 2.47 -9.78 -25.39
CA ASN A 197 2.76 -8.36 -25.21
C ASN A 197 2.46 -7.83 -23.79
N ASN A 198 2.02 -8.70 -22.87
CA ASN A 198 1.71 -8.27 -21.50
C ASN A 198 2.97 -8.26 -20.63
N LYS A 199 3.42 -7.06 -20.23
CA LYS A 199 4.63 -6.88 -19.41
C LYS A 199 4.52 -7.54 -18.04
N ILE A 200 3.35 -7.53 -17.40
CA ILE A 200 3.15 -8.13 -16.07
C ILE A 200 3.44 -9.64 -16.14
N ILE A 201 2.89 -10.30 -17.17
CA ILE A 201 3.14 -11.72 -17.42
C ILE A 201 4.61 -11.98 -17.74
N GLU A 202 5.29 -11.08 -18.47
CA GLU A 202 6.72 -11.19 -18.73
C GLU A 202 7.55 -11.15 -17.42
N PHE A 203 7.23 -10.23 -16.51
CA PHE A 203 7.87 -10.14 -15.19
C PHE A 203 7.65 -11.42 -14.38
N LEU A 204 6.41 -11.89 -14.26
CA LEU A 204 6.08 -13.14 -13.58
C LEU A 204 6.81 -14.34 -14.20
N LYS A 205 6.85 -14.40 -15.53
CA LYS A 205 7.58 -15.43 -16.25
C LYS A 205 9.09 -15.32 -16.05
N LYS A 206 9.69 -14.21 -15.64
CA LYS A 206 11.14 -14.15 -15.36
C LYS A 206 11.46 -14.68 -13.96
N ASP A 207 10.50 -14.61 -13.04
CA ASP A 207 10.69 -15.07 -11.67
C ASP A 207 10.85 -16.60 -11.60
N PRO A 208 11.96 -17.11 -11.04
CA PRO A 208 12.25 -18.53 -11.00
C PRO A 208 11.34 -19.31 -10.03
N GLU A 209 10.90 -18.69 -8.94
CA GLU A 209 10.03 -19.34 -7.96
C GLU A 209 8.61 -19.51 -8.51
N PHE A 210 8.10 -18.47 -9.19
CA PHE A 210 6.83 -18.51 -9.91
C PHE A 210 6.83 -19.61 -10.98
N ARG A 211 7.89 -19.72 -11.77
CA ARG A 211 8.06 -20.82 -12.75
C ARG A 211 8.01 -22.19 -12.09
N LYS A 212 8.70 -22.35 -10.96
CA LYS A 212 8.72 -23.60 -10.20
C LYS A 212 7.31 -23.94 -9.70
N LYS A 213 6.57 -22.99 -9.15
CA LYS A 213 5.17 -23.19 -8.70
C LYS A 213 4.26 -23.60 -9.84
N ILE A 214 4.25 -22.85 -10.96
CA ILE A 214 3.43 -23.19 -12.13
C ILE A 214 3.71 -24.60 -12.64
N SER A 215 4.98 -25.04 -12.61
CA SER A 215 5.34 -26.37 -13.12
C SER A 215 4.68 -27.53 -12.37
N ASN A 216 4.29 -27.32 -11.10
CA ASN A 216 3.69 -28.32 -10.24
C ASN A 216 2.17 -28.51 -10.46
N TYR A 217 1.49 -27.56 -11.10
CA TYR A 217 0.04 -27.60 -11.31
C TYR A 217 -0.32 -28.16 -12.69
N SER A 218 -1.59 -28.48 -12.96
CA SER A 218 -2.02 -29.06 -14.24
C SER A 218 -2.33 -27.99 -15.30
N GLN A 219 -2.37 -28.41 -16.56
CA GLN A 219 -2.79 -27.54 -17.67
C GLN A 219 -4.28 -27.20 -17.51
N GLY A 220 -4.63 -25.91 -17.61
CA GLY A 220 -6.02 -25.46 -17.54
C GLY A 220 -6.52 -25.20 -16.11
N ASP A 221 -5.71 -25.48 -15.09
CA ASP A 221 -6.01 -25.03 -13.72
C ASP A 221 -6.05 -23.49 -13.69
N GLU A 222 -6.86 -22.94 -12.81
CA GLU A 222 -6.95 -21.49 -12.61
C GLU A 222 -6.19 -21.09 -11.34
N TYR A 223 -5.55 -19.93 -11.38
CA TYR A 223 -4.85 -19.34 -10.25
C TYR A 223 -5.19 -17.85 -10.16
N GLU A 224 -4.97 -17.30 -8.97
CA GLU A 224 -5.18 -15.89 -8.67
C GLU A 224 -3.85 -15.18 -8.41
N ILE A 225 -3.83 -13.88 -8.72
CA ILE A 225 -2.76 -12.95 -8.36
C ILE A 225 -3.41 -11.77 -7.64
N ILE A 226 -2.86 -11.44 -6.47
CA ILE A 226 -3.25 -10.25 -5.71
C ILE A 226 -2.38 -9.08 -6.17
N ILE A 227 -2.99 -7.96 -6.52
CA ILE A 227 -2.28 -6.78 -6.99
C ILE A 227 -2.65 -5.60 -6.09
N ASP A 228 -1.65 -4.87 -5.62
CA ASP A 228 -1.79 -3.68 -4.78
C ASP A 228 -0.99 -2.51 -5.37
N TYR A 229 -1.50 -1.30 -5.20
CA TYR A 229 -0.85 -0.07 -5.66
C TYR A 229 -0.32 0.73 -4.48
N LYS A 230 0.91 1.22 -4.57
CA LYS A 230 1.48 2.13 -3.58
C LYS A 230 1.91 3.43 -4.23
N GLY A 231 1.29 4.53 -3.78
CA GLY A 231 1.69 5.90 -4.09
C GLY A 231 2.98 6.35 -3.38
N MET A 232 4.01 5.51 -3.38
CA MET A 232 5.27 5.79 -2.71
C MET A 232 6.45 5.22 -3.49
N LYS A 233 7.65 5.68 -3.15
CA LYS A 233 8.91 5.12 -3.65
C LYS A 233 9.04 3.67 -3.20
N ARG A 234 9.65 2.81 -4.03
CA ARG A 234 10.01 1.44 -3.62
C ARG A 234 10.92 1.53 -2.39
N PRO A 235 10.56 0.92 -1.26
CA PRO A 235 11.40 1.00 -0.06
C PRO A 235 12.70 0.22 -0.26
N PRO A 236 13.78 0.61 0.44
CA PRO A 236 15.03 -0.14 0.46
C PRO A 236 14.88 -1.48 1.18
N GLU A 237 15.69 -2.45 0.80
CA GLU A 237 15.82 -3.71 1.51
C GLU A 237 16.79 -3.55 2.70
N ILE A 238 16.24 -3.15 3.85
CA ILE A 238 17.03 -2.95 5.06
C ILE A 238 16.97 -4.20 5.94
N ASN A 239 18.10 -4.91 6.06
CA ASN A 239 18.27 -6.11 6.93
C ASN A 239 18.31 -5.81 8.45
N ASN A 240 17.70 -4.71 8.89
CA ASN A 240 17.67 -4.37 10.32
C ASN A 240 16.32 -4.76 10.93
N ASN A 241 16.37 -5.46 12.07
CA ASN A 241 15.25 -5.79 12.97
C ASN A 241 14.60 -4.54 13.62
N LYS A 242 14.47 -3.43 12.89
CA LYS A 242 13.61 -2.32 13.32
C LYS A 242 12.17 -2.78 13.11
N PHE A 243 11.34 -2.59 14.14
CA PHE A 243 9.92 -2.95 14.17
C PHE A 243 9.04 -2.31 13.07
N ASN A 244 9.62 -1.48 12.19
CA ASN A 244 8.90 -0.79 11.13
C ASN A 244 9.73 -0.76 9.83
N ASN A 245 9.86 -1.92 9.17
CA ASN A 245 10.46 -2.03 7.85
C ASN A 245 9.34 -2.03 6.78
N PRO A 246 9.14 -0.95 6.00
CA PRO A 246 8.10 -0.89 4.99
C PRO A 246 8.20 -2.00 3.93
N TRP A 247 9.43 -2.42 3.60
CA TRP A 247 9.69 -3.52 2.66
C TRP A 247 8.98 -4.81 3.07
N GLU A 248 9.12 -5.15 4.34
CA GLU A 248 8.60 -6.36 4.95
C GLU A 248 7.11 -6.22 5.29
N ASN A 249 6.67 -5.04 5.74
CA ASN A 249 5.26 -4.75 6.00
C ASN A 249 4.39 -4.94 4.74
N HIS A 250 4.87 -4.45 3.59
CA HIS A 250 4.17 -4.63 2.31
C HIS A 250 4.09 -6.10 1.89
N LYS A 251 5.16 -6.87 2.14
CA LYS A 251 5.19 -8.33 1.90
C LYS A 251 4.16 -9.05 2.77
N GLN A 252 4.17 -8.77 4.07
CA GLN A 252 3.22 -9.32 5.03
C GLN A 252 1.76 -8.98 4.70
N GLN A 253 1.52 -7.78 4.15
CA GLN A 253 0.19 -7.40 3.71
C GLN A 253 -0.35 -8.35 2.65
N ILE A 254 0.42 -8.58 1.59
CA ILE A 254 0.06 -9.50 0.52
C ILE A 254 -0.08 -10.94 1.03
N LEU A 255 0.82 -11.42 1.89
CA LEU A 255 0.74 -12.78 2.46
C LEU A 255 -0.52 -12.97 3.30
N THR A 256 -0.88 -11.98 4.12
CA THR A 256 -2.12 -12.00 4.91
C THR A 256 -3.35 -11.98 4.01
N TYR A 257 -3.35 -11.17 2.95
CA TYR A 257 -4.43 -11.15 1.96
C TYR A 257 -4.57 -12.48 1.25
N SER A 258 -3.45 -13.15 0.92
CA SER A 258 -3.46 -14.49 0.35
C SER A 258 -4.14 -15.50 1.28
N TRP A 259 -3.83 -15.46 2.57
CA TRP A 259 -4.50 -16.31 3.55
C TRP A 259 -6.00 -16.00 3.67
N LEU A 260 -6.37 -14.72 3.76
CA LEU A 260 -7.77 -14.29 3.86
C LEU A 260 -8.60 -14.69 2.63
N ARG A 261 -8.01 -14.58 1.43
CA ARG A 261 -8.65 -15.00 0.19
C ARG A 261 -8.81 -16.51 0.16
N SER A 262 -7.84 -17.31 0.63
CA SER A 262 -7.96 -18.78 0.69
C SER A 262 -9.06 -19.27 1.65
N GLN A 263 -9.58 -18.42 2.54
CA GLN A 263 -10.72 -18.76 3.41
C GLN A 263 -12.09 -18.57 2.72
N GLN A 264 -12.15 -18.00 1.51
CA GLN A 264 -13.41 -17.78 0.79
C GLN A 264 -13.83 -19.01 -0.03
N GLU A 265 -15.14 -19.25 -0.16
CA GLU A 265 -15.69 -20.45 -0.82
C GLU A 265 -15.33 -20.57 -2.32
N ASP A 266 -15.10 -19.43 -2.99
CA ASP A 266 -14.81 -19.32 -4.42
C ASP A 266 -13.31 -19.16 -4.73
N SER A 267 -12.45 -19.28 -3.71
CA SER A 267 -11.04 -18.96 -3.84
C SER A 267 -10.27 -19.94 -4.71
N LYS A 268 -9.36 -19.41 -5.52
CA LYS A 268 -8.41 -20.17 -6.32
C LYS A 268 -7.02 -20.12 -5.66
N PRO A 269 -6.11 -21.04 -5.99
CA PRO A 269 -4.73 -20.97 -5.52
C PRO A 269 -4.08 -19.64 -5.91
N ILE A 270 -3.46 -18.98 -4.94
CA ILE A 270 -2.83 -17.67 -5.13
C ILE A 270 -1.33 -17.90 -5.34
N PHE A 271 -0.82 -17.55 -6.51
CA PHE A 271 0.56 -17.92 -6.88
C PHE A 271 1.58 -16.82 -6.60
N ALA A 272 1.16 -15.58 -6.74
CA ALA A 272 1.99 -14.42 -6.55
C ALA A 272 1.12 -13.25 -6.06
N GLY A 273 1.75 -12.33 -5.34
CA GLY A 273 1.27 -10.96 -5.25
C GLY A 273 2.17 -10.03 -6.03
N ILE A 274 1.61 -8.91 -6.47
CA ILE A 274 2.32 -7.85 -7.18
C ILE A 274 2.05 -6.54 -6.47
N ILE A 275 3.11 -5.76 -6.25
CA ILE A 275 3.00 -4.39 -5.76
C ILE A 275 3.55 -3.45 -6.81
N PHE A 276 2.75 -2.45 -7.16
CA PHE A 276 3.17 -1.35 -8.02
C PHE A 276 3.59 -0.13 -7.20
N TYR A 277 4.85 0.28 -7.32
CA TYR A 277 5.39 1.52 -6.77
C TYR A 277 5.32 2.63 -7.82
N LEU A 278 4.20 3.35 -7.84
CA LEU A 278 3.89 4.24 -8.96
C LEU A 278 4.77 5.50 -9.01
N ASN A 279 5.40 5.86 -7.89
CA ASN A 279 6.39 6.96 -7.86
C ASN A 279 7.63 6.65 -8.70
N GLU A 280 7.98 5.38 -8.90
CA GLU A 280 9.15 4.98 -9.69
C GLU A 280 8.97 5.29 -11.19
N LEU A 281 7.72 5.43 -11.66
CA LEU A 281 7.41 5.82 -13.03
C LEU A 281 7.69 7.30 -13.30
N VAL A 282 7.54 8.15 -12.28
CA VAL A 282 7.81 9.60 -12.32
C VAL A 282 8.47 10.00 -11.00
N PRO A 283 9.80 9.72 -10.84
CA PRO A 283 10.51 10.01 -9.60
C PRO A 283 10.70 11.51 -9.43
N SER A 284 10.45 12.02 -8.22
CA SER A 284 10.80 13.39 -7.85
C SER A 284 12.31 13.54 -7.58
N LYS A 285 12.80 14.77 -7.38
CA LYS A 285 14.19 14.98 -6.94
C LYS A 285 14.49 14.29 -5.61
N GLU A 286 13.55 14.35 -4.67
CA GLU A 286 13.66 13.67 -3.38
C GLU A 286 13.71 12.14 -3.56
N ASP A 287 12.89 11.58 -4.45
CA ASP A 287 12.93 10.15 -4.76
C ASP A 287 14.29 9.78 -5.36
N LEU A 288 14.83 10.59 -6.28
CA LEU A 288 16.14 10.35 -6.91
C LEU A 288 17.29 10.36 -5.91
N LEU A 289 17.29 11.27 -4.94
CA LEU A 289 18.29 11.29 -3.86
C LEU A 289 18.25 9.99 -3.04
N LEU A 290 17.05 9.51 -2.72
CA LEU A 290 16.89 8.25 -2.01
C LEU A 290 17.32 7.05 -2.86
N ILE A 291 17.02 7.05 -4.16
CA ILE A 291 17.49 6.00 -5.09
C ILE A 291 19.01 6.01 -5.20
N GLN A 292 19.62 7.19 -5.26
CA GLN A 292 21.07 7.34 -5.29
C GLN A 292 21.72 6.77 -4.02
N ASP A 293 21.17 7.09 -2.85
CA ASP A 293 21.62 6.57 -1.55
C ASP A 293 21.50 5.04 -1.46
N GLU A 294 20.40 4.48 -1.99
CA GLU A 294 20.16 3.03 -2.03
C GLU A 294 21.15 2.28 -2.90
N ILE A 295 21.43 2.81 -4.09
CA ILE A 295 22.41 2.24 -5.01
C ILE A 295 23.81 2.35 -4.41
N ALA A 296 24.14 3.47 -3.75
CA ALA A 296 25.45 3.68 -3.13
C ALA A 296 25.72 2.71 -1.96
N HIS A 297 24.67 2.30 -1.24
CA HIS A 297 24.76 1.43 -0.06
C HIS A 297 24.34 -0.01 -0.31
N ASP A 298 24.06 -0.40 -1.57
CA ASP A 298 23.63 -1.75 -1.95
C ASP A 298 22.37 -2.21 -1.18
N LEU A 299 21.43 -1.28 -0.99
CA LEU A 299 20.16 -1.50 -0.27
C LEU A 299 19.00 -1.84 -1.22
N THR A 300 19.32 -2.35 -2.39
CA THR A 300 18.37 -2.67 -3.46
C THR A 300 18.10 -4.16 -3.50
N ASP A 301 16.88 -4.54 -3.85
CA ASP A 301 16.53 -5.95 -3.94
C ASP A 301 17.02 -6.60 -5.24
N ASP A 302 17.26 -7.91 -5.17
CA ASP A 302 17.77 -8.73 -6.27
C ASP A 302 16.84 -8.81 -7.50
N ALA A 303 15.60 -8.31 -7.39
CA ALA A 303 14.63 -8.31 -8.50
C ALA A 303 15.04 -7.40 -9.66
N ILE A 304 15.95 -6.43 -9.43
CA ILE A 304 16.41 -5.49 -10.46
C ILE A 304 17.85 -5.81 -10.84
N ASP A 305 18.06 -6.25 -12.08
CA ASP A 305 19.40 -6.40 -12.66
C ASP A 305 19.98 -5.01 -13.02
N TYR A 306 20.63 -4.38 -12.05
CA TYR A 306 21.31 -3.09 -12.27
C TYR A 306 22.46 -3.19 -13.27
N GLY A 307 23.02 -4.38 -13.51
CA GLY A 307 23.97 -4.61 -14.59
C GLY A 307 23.36 -4.35 -15.96
N LYS A 308 22.10 -4.75 -16.18
CA LYS A 308 21.33 -4.41 -17.39
C LYS A 308 21.11 -2.90 -17.53
N TYR A 309 20.97 -2.18 -16.43
CA TYR A 309 20.67 -0.74 -16.39
C TYR A 309 21.87 0.13 -16.01
N ALA A 310 23.10 -0.33 -16.28
CA ALA A 310 24.34 0.34 -15.86
C ALA A 310 24.41 1.82 -16.27
N ARG A 311 23.84 2.17 -17.44
CA ARG A 311 23.78 3.56 -17.91
C ARG A 311 22.88 4.45 -17.03
N ASP A 312 21.72 3.95 -16.64
CA ASP A 312 20.79 4.70 -15.76
C ASP A 312 21.39 4.85 -14.36
N VAL A 313 22.05 3.79 -13.86
CA VAL A 313 22.80 3.83 -12.61
C VAL A 313 23.90 4.89 -12.64
N GLU A 314 24.70 4.93 -13.70
CA GLU A 314 25.76 5.93 -13.87
C GLU A 314 25.20 7.36 -13.92
N LEU A 315 24.05 7.57 -14.59
CA LEU A 315 23.38 8.87 -14.63
C LEU A 315 22.91 9.31 -13.24
N ILE A 316 22.36 8.41 -12.43
CA ILE A 316 21.91 8.71 -11.06
C ILE A 316 23.11 9.00 -10.16
N MET A 317 24.16 8.18 -10.22
CA MET A 317 25.33 8.32 -9.35
C MET A 317 26.15 9.58 -9.63
N ASN A 318 26.11 10.09 -10.87
CA ASN A 318 26.80 11.32 -11.25
C ASN A 318 25.93 12.59 -11.16
N TRP A 319 24.64 12.46 -10.81
CA TRP A 319 23.70 13.58 -10.72
C TRP A 319 23.77 14.28 -9.36
N ASN A 320 23.61 15.61 -9.36
CA ASN A 320 23.50 16.44 -8.15
C ASN A 320 22.12 17.10 -8.06
N GLU A 321 21.65 17.35 -6.84
CA GLU A 321 20.31 17.91 -6.57
C GLU A 321 20.03 19.26 -7.28
N ASP A 322 21.07 20.09 -7.40
CA ASP A 322 21.01 21.40 -8.06
C ASP A 322 20.82 21.29 -9.58
N ASP A 323 21.19 20.16 -10.16
CA ASP A 323 21.09 19.92 -11.60
C ASP A 323 19.64 19.55 -12.00
N LYS A 324 19.37 19.63 -13.31
CA LYS A 324 18.13 19.09 -13.88
C LYS A 324 18.11 17.57 -13.65
N ALA A 325 16.96 17.03 -13.23
CA ALA A 325 16.79 15.60 -13.02
C ALA A 325 17.24 14.80 -14.27
N PRO A 326 17.97 13.68 -14.07
CA PRO A 326 18.51 12.89 -15.17
C PRO A 326 17.37 12.23 -15.95
N ASN A 327 17.54 12.12 -17.27
CA ASN A 327 16.56 11.44 -18.12
C ASN A 327 16.81 9.92 -18.10
N LEU A 328 16.13 9.23 -17.19
CA LEU A 328 16.22 7.78 -17.03
C LEU A 328 15.43 7.03 -18.11
N SER A 329 15.89 5.84 -18.47
CA SER A 329 15.20 4.97 -19.42
C SER A 329 13.85 4.48 -18.88
N GLU A 330 12.89 4.31 -19.78
CA GLU A 330 11.56 3.82 -19.41
C GLU A 330 11.58 2.36 -18.93
N GLU A 331 12.51 1.54 -19.43
CA GLU A 331 12.67 0.16 -18.96
C GLU A 331 13.12 0.13 -17.48
N PHE A 332 14.03 1.02 -17.09
CA PHE A 332 14.50 1.13 -15.72
C PHE A 332 13.38 1.55 -14.77
N LYS A 333 12.63 2.60 -15.13
CA LYS A 333 11.46 3.07 -14.34
C LYS A 333 10.40 1.98 -14.18
N ILE A 334 10.08 1.27 -15.26
CA ILE A 334 9.13 0.14 -15.23
C ILE A 334 9.63 -0.97 -14.31
N ALA A 335 10.90 -1.38 -14.44
CA ALA A 335 11.49 -2.43 -13.62
C ALA A 335 11.47 -2.07 -12.12
N ARG A 336 11.75 -0.81 -11.79
CA ARG A 336 11.66 -0.32 -10.40
C ARG A 336 10.24 -0.24 -9.87
N SER A 337 9.27 0.07 -10.74
CA SER A 337 7.86 0.24 -10.35
C SER A 337 7.11 -1.05 -10.05
N ILE A 338 7.65 -2.23 -10.35
CA ILE A 338 6.97 -3.51 -10.09
C ILE A 338 7.78 -4.38 -9.13
N ARG A 339 7.10 -4.97 -8.14
CA ARG A 339 7.66 -5.98 -7.25
C ARG A 339 6.77 -7.21 -7.23
N ILE A 340 7.37 -8.38 -7.39
CA ILE A 340 6.70 -9.67 -7.26
C ILE A 340 6.95 -10.19 -5.84
N ILE A 341 5.90 -10.69 -5.20
CA ILE A 341 5.94 -11.37 -3.91
C ILE A 341 5.49 -12.80 -4.13
N ASN A 342 6.40 -13.74 -3.89
CA ASN A 342 6.10 -15.15 -4.00
C ASN A 342 5.31 -15.61 -2.76
N ILE A 343 4.19 -16.29 -2.98
CA ILE A 343 3.30 -16.74 -1.89
C ILE A 343 3.69 -18.12 -1.42
N ASP A 344 4.29 -18.24 -0.25
CA ASP A 344 4.67 -19.52 0.35
C ASP A 344 3.92 -19.75 1.66
N ASP A 345 3.55 -21.01 1.94
CA ASP A 345 2.75 -21.36 3.12
C ASP A 345 3.52 -21.10 4.42
N GLU A 346 4.85 -21.29 4.44
CA GLU A 346 5.67 -21.01 5.62
C GLU A 346 5.73 -19.50 5.89
N GLU A 347 5.86 -18.69 4.84
CA GLU A 347 5.86 -17.22 4.95
C GLU A 347 4.49 -16.66 5.33
N ILE A 348 3.40 -17.28 4.86
CA ILE A 348 2.05 -16.94 5.29
C ILE A 348 1.92 -17.13 6.80
N GLU A 349 2.33 -18.29 7.34
CA GLU A 349 2.18 -18.55 8.76
C GLU A 349 3.05 -17.60 9.60
N ASP A 350 4.28 -17.31 9.19
CA ASP A 350 5.14 -16.31 9.87
C ASP A 350 4.48 -14.90 9.86
N SER A 351 3.86 -14.50 8.76
CA SER A 351 3.11 -13.25 8.67
C SER A 351 1.91 -13.23 9.63
N LEU A 352 1.19 -14.35 9.75
CA LEU A 352 0.04 -14.48 10.64
C LEU A 352 0.45 -14.51 12.11
N ASP A 353 1.57 -15.14 12.46
CA ASP A 353 2.13 -15.16 13.81
C ASP A 353 2.57 -13.75 14.27
N LYS A 354 3.14 -12.96 13.35
CA LYS A 354 3.44 -11.54 13.59
C LYS A 354 2.15 -10.74 13.82
N PHE A 355 1.10 -11.00 13.04
CA PHE A 355 -0.22 -10.39 13.23
C PHE A 355 -0.81 -10.75 14.61
N ASP A 356 -0.81 -12.04 14.96
CA ASP A 356 -1.25 -12.56 16.26
C ASP A 356 -0.49 -11.89 17.42
N SER A 357 0.81 -11.68 17.27
CA SER A 357 1.64 -10.98 18.25
C SER A 357 1.20 -9.52 18.46
N VAL A 358 0.81 -8.81 17.39
CA VAL A 358 0.31 -7.44 17.50
C VAL A 358 -1.09 -7.40 18.10
N VAL A 359 -2.01 -8.27 17.68
CA VAL A 359 -3.35 -8.39 18.28
C VAL A 359 -3.25 -8.66 19.78
N PHE A 360 -2.35 -9.57 20.18
CA PHE A 360 -2.08 -9.83 21.59
C PHE A 360 -1.66 -8.57 22.35
N ASN A 361 -0.79 -7.76 21.76
CA ASN A 361 -0.33 -6.51 22.37
C ASN A 361 -1.46 -5.47 22.47
N ILE A 362 -2.28 -5.33 21.43
CA ILE A 362 -3.46 -4.44 21.42
C ILE A 362 -4.44 -4.86 22.53
N GLU A 363 -4.82 -6.14 22.58
CA GLU A 363 -5.74 -6.67 23.58
C GLU A 363 -5.17 -6.52 25.00
N SER A 364 -3.88 -6.79 25.18
CA SER A 364 -3.20 -6.61 26.47
C SER A 364 -3.25 -5.16 26.94
N SER A 365 -3.03 -4.19 26.04
CA SER A 365 -3.15 -2.77 26.33
C SER A 365 -4.59 -2.35 26.67
N LEU A 366 -5.57 -2.86 25.92
CA LEU A 366 -7.00 -2.64 26.22
C LEU A 366 -7.40 -3.19 27.58
N ILE A 367 -6.97 -4.40 27.93
CA ILE A 367 -7.27 -5.04 29.21
C ILE A 367 -6.67 -4.25 30.37
N LYS A 368 -5.43 -3.74 30.22
CA LYS A 368 -4.81 -2.86 31.23
C LYS A 368 -5.60 -1.57 31.43
N GLU A 369 -6.01 -0.93 30.35
CA GLU A 369 -6.86 0.26 30.41
C GLU A 369 -8.21 -0.01 31.09
N MET A 370 -8.88 -1.12 30.73
CA MET A 370 -10.13 -1.54 31.36
C MET A 370 -9.99 -1.82 32.87
N LYS A 371 -8.81 -2.22 33.32
CA LYS A 371 -8.48 -2.42 34.75
C LYS A 371 -8.13 -1.11 35.48
N GLY A 372 -8.19 0.04 34.80
CA GLY A 372 -7.97 1.36 35.38
C GLY A 372 -6.55 1.90 35.27
N CYS A 373 -5.66 1.25 34.50
CA CYS A 373 -4.36 1.83 34.18
C CYS A 373 -4.53 3.09 33.32
N LYS A 374 -3.66 4.09 33.52
CA LYS A 374 -3.68 5.32 32.70
C LYS A 374 -3.35 4.99 31.25
N ILE A 375 -3.94 5.71 30.29
CA ILE A 375 -3.74 5.47 28.86
C ILE A 375 -2.24 5.46 28.49
N GLN A 376 -1.47 6.46 28.96
CA GLN A 376 -0.04 6.56 28.69
C GLN A 376 0.81 5.42 29.29
N GLU A 377 0.27 4.68 30.26
CA GLU A 377 0.95 3.53 30.88
C GLU A 377 0.50 2.21 30.26
N ALA A 378 -0.75 2.14 29.80
CA ALA A 378 -1.31 0.98 29.10
C ALA A 378 -0.83 0.90 27.64
N TRP A 379 -0.59 2.04 26.99
CA TRP A 379 -0.19 2.15 25.60
C TRP A 379 1.18 2.82 25.49
N LYS A 380 2.16 2.08 24.98
CA LYS A 380 3.54 2.58 24.86
C LYS A 380 3.63 3.55 23.69
N ALA A 381 4.27 4.69 23.92
CA ALA A 381 4.72 5.57 22.86
C ALA A 381 6.15 5.17 22.50
N ASP A 382 6.29 4.49 21.36
CA ASP A 382 7.56 4.09 20.76
C ASP A 382 7.45 4.34 19.26
N SER A 383 8.14 5.36 18.78
CA SER A 383 8.06 5.81 17.39
C SER A 383 9.28 6.64 17.00
N ASP A 384 9.53 6.77 15.70
CA ASP A 384 10.63 7.56 15.17
C ASP A 384 10.38 9.08 15.28
N GLU A 385 11.45 9.86 15.08
CA GLU A 385 11.39 11.33 15.19
C GLU A 385 10.45 11.94 14.15
N ARG A 386 10.37 11.37 12.94
CA ARG A 386 9.50 11.85 11.86
C ARG A 386 8.02 11.68 12.21
N THR A 387 7.67 10.57 12.84
CA THR A 387 6.31 10.26 13.28
C THR A 387 5.94 11.11 14.47
N CYS A 388 6.84 11.25 15.46
CA CYS A 388 6.63 12.14 16.60
C CYS A 388 6.48 13.62 16.20
N THR A 389 7.27 14.09 15.23
CA THR A 389 7.22 15.48 14.74
C THR A 389 5.84 15.82 14.16
N ALA A 390 5.26 14.90 13.41
CA ALA A 390 3.98 15.07 12.74
C ALA A 390 2.78 14.59 13.58
N CYS A 391 3.01 14.07 14.79
CA CYS A 391 1.93 13.58 15.64
C CYS A 391 1.18 14.74 16.33
N ASP A 392 -0.14 14.76 16.24
CA ASP A 392 -0.99 15.77 16.90
C ASP A 392 -0.87 15.77 18.41
N PHE A 393 -0.56 14.59 18.95
CA PHE A 393 -0.48 14.37 20.39
C PHE A 393 0.91 14.71 20.95
N ARG A 394 1.85 15.20 20.12
CA ARG A 394 3.23 15.51 20.50
C ARG A 394 3.35 16.50 21.66
N SER A 395 2.38 17.42 21.80
CA SER A 395 2.39 18.49 22.81
C SER A 395 2.15 17.98 24.23
N PHE A 396 1.49 16.83 24.39
CA PHE A 396 1.19 16.22 25.68
C PHE A 396 1.68 14.77 25.81
N CYS A 397 2.38 14.26 24.79
CA CYS A 397 3.06 12.97 24.84
C CYS A 397 4.35 13.07 25.67
N LYS A 398 4.45 12.26 26.73
CA LYS A 398 5.61 12.26 27.63
C LYS A 398 6.88 11.63 27.04
N ASN A 399 6.72 10.79 26.02
CA ASN A 399 7.82 10.08 25.36
C ASN A 399 8.06 10.63 23.94
N ASN A 400 7.82 11.93 23.73
CA ASN A 400 8.14 12.55 22.46
C ASN A 400 9.66 12.44 22.20
N SER A 401 10.06 11.73 21.14
CA SER A 401 11.47 11.57 20.76
C SER A 401 12.09 12.86 20.24
N VAL A 402 11.25 13.83 19.84
CA VAL A 402 11.67 15.21 19.59
C VAL A 402 11.92 15.86 20.95
N LYS A 403 13.18 15.85 21.41
CA LYS A 403 13.59 16.69 22.54
C LYS A 403 13.20 18.13 22.20
N THR A 404 12.26 18.69 22.96
CA THR A 404 11.92 20.11 22.89
C THR A 404 13.21 20.91 23.02
N LYS A 405 13.70 21.52 21.93
CA LYS A 405 14.53 22.72 22.07
C LYS A 405 13.64 23.70 22.82
N ASP A 406 14.02 24.02 24.05
CA ASP A 406 13.38 25.09 24.82
C ASP A 406 13.33 26.33 23.94
N ILE A 407 12.14 26.64 23.40
CA ILE A 407 11.88 27.94 22.80
C ILE A 407 11.81 28.89 24.00
N LYS A 408 12.97 29.39 24.42
CA LYS A 408 13.01 30.58 25.25
C LYS A 408 12.54 31.73 24.37
N ILE A 409 11.28 32.09 24.53
CA ILE A 409 10.76 33.37 24.05
C ILE A 409 11.59 34.46 24.78
N PRO A 410 12.10 35.49 24.07
CA PRO A 410 12.87 36.56 24.69
C PRO A 410 12.12 37.29 25.80
#